data_AF-A0A662KR29-F1
#
_entry.id   AF-A0A662KR29-F1
#
_cell.length_a   1.000
_cell.length_b   1.000
_cell.length_c   1.000
_cell.angle_alpha   90.00
_cell.angle_beta   90.00
_cell.angle_gamma   90.00
#
_symmetry.space_group_name_H-M   'P 1'
#
loop_
_entity.id
_entity.type
_entity.pdbx_description
1 polymer ?
#
loop_
_entity_poly.entity_id
_entity_poly.type
_entity_poly.pdbx_seq_one_letter_code
_entity_poly.pdbx_strand_id
1 'polypeptide(L)'
;MMKNRIVYIIITGDYEFSRNMDTQKDLIMPTNEILKLLESFGAKYTIFFDVCIVEALKDINNYDIVVEQIRNMVVKNHDVQLHFHPVW
;
A
#
# COMPACT_ATOMS: atom_id res chain seq x y z
N MET A 1 -32.53 20.07 18.08
CA MET A 1 -31.65 18.90 18.31
C MET A 1 -30.76 18.71 17.09
N MET A 2 -29.45 18.88 17.22
CA MET A 2 -28.52 18.45 16.15
C MET A 2 -28.47 16.91 16.17
N LYS A 3 -28.81 16.27 15.05
CA LYS A 3 -28.56 14.83 14.89
C LYS A 3 -27.06 14.61 14.86
N ASN A 4 -26.53 13.77 15.76
CA ASN A 4 -25.16 13.27 15.62
C ASN A 4 -25.04 12.57 14.26
N ARG A 5 -24.15 13.09 13.41
CA ARG A 5 -23.80 12.45 12.14
C ARG A 5 -22.58 11.56 12.38
N ILE A 6 -22.69 10.29 12.00
CA ILE A 6 -21.55 9.40 11.97
C ILE A 6 -20.74 9.75 10.71
N VAL A 7 -19.44 9.94 10.88
CA VAL A 7 -18.49 10.16 9.79
C VAL A 7 -17.59 8.94 9.72
N TYR A 8 -17.47 8.36 8.52
CA TYR A 8 -16.55 7.28 8.23
C TYR A 8 -15.35 7.83 7.49
N ILE A 9 -14.16 7.39 7.87
CA ILE A 9 -12.90 7.73 7.20
C ILE A 9 -12.33 6.44 6.66
N ILE A 10 -12.02 6.44 5.36
CA ILE A 10 -11.33 5.35 4.69
C ILE A 10 -9.95 5.88 4.31
N ILE A 11 -8.92 5.16 4.71
CA ILE A 11 -7.54 5.52 4.44
C ILE A 11 -7.07 4.67 3.27
N THR A 12 -6.69 5.34 2.19
CA THR A 12 -6.25 4.72 0.95
C THR A 12 -4.90 5.24 0.52
N GLY A 13 -4.20 4.50 -0.33
CA GLY A 13 -3.03 5.02 -1.03
C GLY A 13 -2.67 4.18 -2.24
N ASP A 14 -2.07 4.86 -3.21
CA ASP A 14 -1.61 4.23 -4.43
C ASP A 14 -0.19 3.73 -4.20
N TYR A 15 0.02 2.43 -4.45
CA TYR A 15 1.32 1.79 -4.31
C TYR A 15 2.01 1.79 -5.66
N GLU A 16 2.72 2.89 -5.89
CA GLU A 16 3.33 3.23 -7.15
C GLU A 16 4.85 3.23 -7.02
N PHE A 17 5.53 2.79 -8.07
CA PHE A 17 6.98 2.93 -8.18
C PHE A 17 7.37 4.25 -8.84
N SER A 18 8.66 4.51 -9.01
CA SER A 18 9.17 5.49 -9.94
C SER A 18 10.63 5.16 -10.16
N ARG A 19 11.13 5.31 -11.39
CA ARG A 19 12.54 5.02 -11.70
C ARG A 19 13.53 5.85 -10.88
N ASN A 20 13.09 6.99 -10.35
CA ASN A 20 13.92 7.90 -9.56
C ASN A 20 13.80 7.67 -8.05
N MET A 21 13.06 6.65 -7.59
CA MET A 21 12.86 6.37 -6.17
C MET A 21 13.81 5.26 -5.68
N ASP A 22 14.18 5.34 -4.40
CA ASP A 22 14.73 4.19 -3.68
C ASP A 22 13.56 3.33 -3.17
N THR A 23 13.35 2.15 -3.76
CA THR A 23 12.23 1.27 -3.38
C THR A 23 12.19 0.95 -1.89
N GLN A 24 13.34 0.83 -1.21
CA GLN A 24 13.36 0.52 0.22
C GLN A 24 12.93 1.74 1.02
N LYS A 25 13.58 2.87 0.79
CA LYS A 25 13.38 4.09 1.58
C LYS A 25 12.07 4.81 1.26
N ASP A 26 11.64 4.80 0.01
CA ASP A 26 10.56 5.64 -0.49
C ASP A 26 9.24 4.87 -0.67
N LEU A 27 9.25 3.54 -0.65
CA LEU A 27 8.04 2.71 -0.83
C LEU A 27 7.84 1.70 0.30
N ILE A 28 8.80 0.78 0.49
CA ILE A 28 8.64 -0.35 1.41
C ILE A 28 8.62 0.11 2.87
N MET A 29 9.62 0.89 3.30
CA MET A 29 9.70 1.38 4.68
C MET A 29 8.51 2.28 5.05
N PRO A 30 8.14 3.30 4.26
CA PRO A 30 7.00 4.15 4.58
C PRO A 30 5.68 3.36 4.64
N THR A 31 5.47 2.41 3.72
CA THR A 31 4.28 1.55 3.75
C THR A 31 4.22 0.72 5.05
N ASN A 32 5.35 0.16 5.50
CA ASN A 32 5.42 -0.58 6.77
C ASN A 32 5.13 0.32 7.98
N GLU A 33 5.61 1.57 7.97
CA GLU A 33 5.34 2.53 9.04
C GLU A 33 3.86 2.92 9.10
N ILE A 34 3.23 3.16 7.94
CA ILE A 34 1.79 3.44 7.84
C ILE A 34 0.98 2.24 8.36
N LEU A 35 1.30 1.02 7.90
CA LEU A 35 0.60 -0.20 8.36
C LEU A 35 0.71 -0.35 9.88
N LYS A 36 1.91 -0.22 10.44
CA LYS A 36 2.14 -0.30 11.88
C LYS A 36 1.35 0.77 12.65
N LEU A 37 1.30 1.99 12.13
CA LEU A 37 0.53 3.07 12.73
C LEU A 37 -0.97 2.74 12.73
N LEU A 38 -1.53 2.35 11.58
CA LEU A 38 -2.95 2.02 11.46
C LEU A 38 -3.34 0.82 12.32
N GLU A 39 -2.51 -0.23 12.36
CA GLU A 39 -2.67 -1.38 13.24
C GLU A 39 -2.76 -0.97 14.70
N SER A 40 -1.96 0.01 15.14
CA SER A 40 -1.98 0.50 16.54
C SER A 40 -3.28 1.22 16.92
N PHE A 41 -4.04 1.70 15.94
CA PHE A 41 -5.38 2.28 16.14
C PHE A 41 -6.52 1.30 15.79
N GLY A 42 -6.21 0.06 15.40
CA GLY A 42 -7.19 -0.89 14.89
C GLY A 42 -7.83 -0.48 13.56
N ALA A 43 -7.21 0.46 12.83
CA ALA A 43 -7.67 0.94 11.54
C ALA A 43 -7.17 0.04 10.40
N LYS A 44 -7.89 0.08 9.27
CA LYS A 44 -7.52 -0.66 8.04
C LYS A 44 -7.01 0.28 6.97
N TYR A 45 -6.19 -0.28 6.09
CA TYR A 45 -5.61 0.42 4.95
C TYR A 45 -6.09 -0.24 3.67
N THR A 46 -6.47 0.56 2.68
CA THR A 46 -6.73 0.07 1.32
C THR A 46 -5.60 0.54 0.42
N ILE A 47 -4.85 -0.38 -0.15
CA ILE A 47 -3.80 -0.04 -1.11
C ILE A 47 -4.27 -0.37 -2.53
N PHE A 48 -4.08 0.56 -3.45
CA PHE A 48 -4.22 0.33 -4.88
C PHE A 48 -2.84 -0.06 -5.43
N PHE A 49 -2.63 -1.36 -5.67
CA PHE A 49 -1.35 -1.91 -6.09
C PHE A 49 -1.20 -1.86 -7.61
N ASP A 50 -0.21 -1.11 -8.11
CA ASP A 50 0.05 -1.05 -9.54
C ASP A 50 0.72 -2.34 -10.01
N VAL A 51 -0.03 -3.18 -10.72
CA VAL A 51 0.47 -4.47 -11.21
C VAL A 51 1.62 -4.33 -12.23
N CYS A 52 1.75 -3.18 -12.90
CA CYS A 52 2.87 -2.91 -13.81
C CYS A 52 4.21 -2.81 -13.05
N ILE A 53 4.18 -2.52 -11.74
CA ILE A 53 5.37 -2.48 -10.87
C ILE A 53 6.10 -3.82 -10.84
N VAL A 54 5.38 -4.93 -10.99
CA VAL A 54 5.94 -6.28 -10.88
C VAL A 54 6.98 -6.53 -11.96
N GLU A 55 6.75 -6.06 -13.19
CA GLU A 55 7.74 -6.17 -14.26
C GLU A 55 8.95 -5.27 -14.01
N ALA A 56 8.74 -4.06 -13.49
CA ALA A 56 9.83 -3.15 -13.14
C ALA A 56 10.68 -3.66 -11.94
N LEU A 57 10.07 -4.41 -11.02
CA LEU A 57 10.73 -4.97 -9.85
C LEU A 57 11.43 -6.31 -10.11
N LYS A 58 11.12 -7.04 -11.19
CA LYS A 58 11.82 -8.30 -11.53
C LYS A 58 13.32 -8.10 -11.74
N ASP A 59 13.73 -6.91 -12.15
CA ASP A 59 15.14 -6.53 -12.30
C ASP A 59 15.80 -6.11 -10.97
N ILE A 60 15.05 -6.10 -9.85
CA ILE A 60 15.45 -5.51 -8.58
C ILE A 60 15.33 -6.55 -7.45
N ASN A 61 16.33 -6.62 -6.57
CA ASN A 61 16.39 -7.46 -5.36
C ASN A 61 15.21 -7.28 -4.35
N ASN A 62 14.22 -6.45 -4.66
CA ASN A 62 13.12 -6.07 -3.76
C ASN A 62 11.78 -6.73 -4.12
N TYR A 63 11.69 -7.49 -5.22
CA TYR A 63 10.44 -8.13 -5.65
C TYR A 63 9.81 -8.99 -4.54
N ASP A 64 10.58 -9.92 -3.97
CA ASP A 64 10.07 -10.84 -2.95
C ASP A 64 9.63 -10.09 -1.68
N ILE A 65 10.31 -9.00 -1.34
CA ILE A 65 9.98 -8.16 -0.18
C ILE A 65 8.63 -7.46 -0.39
N VAL A 66 8.40 -6.91 -1.59
CA VAL A 66 7.12 -6.27 -1.94
C VAL A 66 5.99 -7.29 -1.96
N VAL A 67 6.19 -8.45 -2.60
CA VAL A 67 5.17 -9.52 -2.63
C VAL A 67 4.81 -9.98 -1.22
N GLU A 68 5.81 -10.16 -0.35
CA GLU A 68 5.58 -10.56 1.03
C GLU A 68 4.90 -9.46 1.84
N GLN A 69 5.24 -8.18 1.63
CA GLN A 69 4.52 -7.05 2.23
C GLN A 69 3.03 -7.07 1.86
N ILE A 70 2.71 -7.23 0.56
CA ILE A 70 1.32 -7.28 0.08
C ILE A 70 0.57 -8.51 0.61
N ARG A 71 1.20 -9.69 0.65
CA ARG A 71 0.60 -10.88 1.27
C ARG A 71 0.28 -10.66 2.74
N ASN A 72 1.22 -10.09 3.49
CA ASN A 72 1.04 -9.81 4.91
C ASN A 72 -0.10 -8.81 5.15
N MET A 73 -0.28 -7.83 4.28
CA MET A 73 -1.42 -6.92 4.33
C MET A 73 -2.76 -7.67 4.22
N VAL A 74 -2.89 -8.57 3.24
CA VAL A 74 -4.11 -9.38 3.07
C VAL A 74 -4.35 -10.26 4.28
N VAL A 75 -3.32 -10.95 4.79
CA VAL A 75 -3.41 -11.80 5.99
C VAL A 75 -3.86 -10.99 7.23
N LYS A 76 -3.43 -9.74 7.33
CA LYS A 76 -3.80 -8.81 8.41
C LYS A 76 -5.11 -8.07 8.18
N ASN A 77 -5.90 -8.48 7.19
CA ASN A 77 -7.21 -7.90 6.86
C ASN A 77 -7.13 -6.41 6.47
N HIS A 78 -6.03 -6.00 5.84
CA HIS A 78 -5.99 -4.80 5.00
C HIS A 78 -6.53 -5.14 3.61
N ASP A 79 -6.93 -4.12 2.87
CA ASP A 79 -7.48 -4.28 1.53
C ASP A 79 -6.41 -3.98 0.47
N VAL A 80 -6.35 -4.81 -0.56
CA VAL A 80 -5.42 -4.68 -1.69
C VAL A 80 -6.24 -4.73 -2.96
N GLN A 81 -6.32 -3.59 -3.64
CA GLN A 81 -7.13 -3.36 -4.83
C GLN A 81 -6.25 -3.15 -6.05
N LEU A 82 -6.82 -3.36 -7.24
CA LEU A 82 -6.11 -3.17 -8.50
C LEU A 82 -5.85 -1.68 -8.74
N HIS A 83 -4.60 -1.34 -9.01
CA HIS A 83 -4.21 -0.12 -9.72
C HIS A 83 -3.56 -0.49 -11.04
N PHE A 84 -3.67 0.38 -12.02
CA PHE A 84 -3.07 0.12 -13.33
C PHE A 84 -2.71 1.43 -14.02
N HIS A 85 -1.41 1.65 -14.22
CA HIS A 85 -0.93 2.71 -15.10
C HIS A 85 -0.59 2.11 -16.46
N PRO A 86 -1.38 2.42 -17.51
CA PRO A 86 -1.09 1.93 -18.85
C PRO A 86 0.17 2.56 -19.46
N VAL A 87 0.67 3.66 -18.89
CA VAL A 87 1.83 4.42 -19.39
C VAL A 87 2.64 4.93 -18.20
N TRP A 88 3.96 4.70 -18.24
CA TRP A 88 4.96 5.12 -17.25
C TRP A 88 6.02 5.99 -17.92
#